data_AF-Q2U3V2-F1
#
_entry.id   AF-Q2U3V2-F1
#
_cell.length_a   1.000
_cell.length_b   1.000
_cell.length_c   1.000
_cell.angle_alpha   90.00
_cell.angle_beta   90.00
_cell.angle_gamma   90.00
#
_symmetry.space_group_name_H-M   'P 1'
#
loop_
_entity.id
_entity.type
_entity.pdbx_description
1 polymer ?
#
loop_
_entity_poly.entity_id
_entity_poly.type
_entity_poly.pdbx_seq_one_letter_code
_entity_poly.pdbx_strand_id
1 'polypeptide(L)'
;MGTIQVPQTLPRQISDGYNCKKSEIESIVMSSCHSIDESPEANIVRDLRSESAEDFQTRKISLFRRHRAAAIDEFTNTIMNMWPSRAPAMTRYDGLVAVSQYADVQKALIFASALFESWYGNKCFFEYLTEIETMLGRLKETQTLLGMTCQDIGPTGSWQPWRVKHAQPILRRGLISIDDIFASLAPFHVPFSGTDLTDF
;
A
#
# COMPACT_ATOMS: atom_id res chain seq x y z
N MET A 1 27.19 14.48 0.74
CA MET A 1 26.74 13.19 1.31
C MET A 1 25.22 13.17 1.23
N GLY A 2 24.63 12.17 0.58
CA GLY A 2 23.18 12.04 0.51
C GLY A 2 22.67 11.26 1.71
N THR A 3 21.82 11.86 2.53
CA THR A 3 21.14 11.19 3.64
C THR A 3 19.79 10.66 3.16
N ILE A 4 19.58 9.35 3.19
CA ILE A 4 18.29 8.73 2.86
C ILE A 4 17.39 8.84 4.09
N GLN A 5 16.18 9.38 3.90
CA GLN A 5 15.19 9.46 4.97
C GLN A 5 14.42 8.14 5.06
N VAL A 6 14.39 7.54 6.25
CA VAL A 6 13.58 6.35 6.49
C VAL A 6 12.09 6.74 6.36
N PRO A 7 11.27 5.97 5.64
CA PRO A 7 9.84 6.20 5.58
C PRO A 7 9.25 6.26 6.99
N GLN A 8 8.45 7.28 7.27
CA GLN A 8 7.79 7.42 8.58
C GLN A 8 6.71 6.35 8.80
N THR A 9 6.32 5.64 7.75
CA THR A 9 5.34 4.56 7.80
C THR A 9 6.02 3.25 7.40
N LEU A 10 5.98 2.27 8.29
CA LEU A 10 6.34 0.89 7.96
C LEU A 10 5.35 0.34 6.92
N PRO A 11 5.79 -0.49 5.96
CA PRO A 11 4.90 -1.14 5.02
C PRO A 11 3.87 -1.99 5.78
N ARG A 12 2.59 -1.81 5.43
CA ARG A 12 1.52 -2.68 5.89
C ARG A 12 1.35 -3.77 4.83
N GLN A 13 1.30 -5.03 5.28
CA GLN A 13 1.01 -6.22 4.45
C GLN A 13 1.60 -6.12 3.03
N ILE A 14 2.90 -6.42 2.89
CA ILE A 14 3.63 -6.35 1.62
C ILE A 14 2.92 -7.12 0.48
N SER A 15 2.17 -8.17 0.83
CA SER A 15 1.34 -8.97 -0.09
C SER A 15 0.33 -8.15 -0.91
N ASP A 16 -0.11 -6.99 -0.39
CA ASP A 16 -1.12 -6.18 -1.04
C ASP A 16 -0.57 -5.47 -2.28
N GLY A 17 0.76 -5.30 -2.33
CA GLY A 17 1.46 -4.51 -3.33
C GLY A 17 1.28 -3.01 -3.10
N TYR A 18 1.66 -2.21 -4.09
CA TYR A 18 1.55 -0.75 -4.06
C TYR A 18 0.68 -0.17 -5.18
N ASN A 19 0.09 -1.02 -6.03
CA ASN A 19 -0.74 -0.57 -7.15
C ASN A 19 -2.21 -0.53 -6.74
N CYS A 20 -2.91 0.55 -7.10
CA CYS A 20 -4.36 0.62 -6.97
C CYS A 20 -5.03 -0.38 -7.94
N LYS A 21 -5.74 -1.37 -7.40
CA LYS A 21 -6.40 -2.42 -8.18
C LYS A 21 -7.89 -2.12 -8.33
N LYS A 22 -8.35 -2.00 -9.58
CA LYS A 22 -9.78 -1.73 -9.90
C LYS A 22 -10.72 -2.73 -9.23
N SER A 23 -10.40 -4.02 -9.31
CA SER A 23 -11.24 -5.10 -8.76
C SER A 23 -11.44 -5.02 -7.25
N GLU A 24 -10.43 -4.57 -6.50
CA GLU A 24 -10.54 -4.42 -5.04
C GLU A 24 -11.44 -3.23 -4.67
N ILE A 25 -11.32 -2.12 -5.40
CA ILE A 25 -12.21 -0.95 -5.24
C ILE A 25 -13.64 -1.27 -5.67
N GLU A 26 -13.82 -1.95 -6.80
CA GLU A 26 -15.14 -2.36 -7.29
C GLU A 26 -15.85 -3.26 -6.27
N SER A 27 -15.14 -4.24 -5.69
CA SER A 27 -15.66 -5.10 -4.63
C SER A 27 -16.15 -4.30 -3.41
N ILE A 28 -15.37 -3.31 -2.97
CA ILE A 28 -15.75 -2.41 -1.86
C ILE A 28 -17.03 -1.63 -2.21
N VAL A 29 -17.09 -1.04 -3.41
CA VAL A 29 -18.26 -0.28 -3.86
C VAL A 29 -19.49 -1.18 -3.96
N MET A 30 -19.35 -2.39 -4.52
CA MET A 30 -20.42 -3.38 -4.60
C MET A 30 -20.96 -3.78 -3.22
N SER A 31 -20.09 -3.94 -2.23
CA SER A 31 -20.46 -4.27 -0.84
C SER A 31 -21.18 -3.14 -0.09
N SER A 32 -21.10 -1.92 -0.63
CA SER A 32 -21.73 -0.73 -0.08
C SER A 32 -23.00 -0.30 -0.84
N CYS A 33 -23.41 -1.08 -1.84
CA CYS A 33 -24.60 -0.76 -2.64
C CYS A 33 -25.90 -0.95 -1.88
N HIS A 34 -26.87 -0.12 -2.21
CA HIS A 34 -28.25 -0.22 -1.76
C HIS A 34 -29.01 -1.36 -2.45
N SER A 35 -30.07 -1.80 -1.78
CA SER A 35 -31.05 -2.71 -2.36
C SER A 35 -31.96 -1.99 -3.37
N ILE A 36 -32.73 -2.74 -4.15
CA ILE A 36 -33.68 -2.16 -5.12
C ILE A 36 -34.80 -1.36 -4.42
N ASP A 37 -35.12 -1.69 -3.17
CA ASP A 37 -36.18 -1.02 -2.40
C ASP A 37 -35.75 0.37 -1.93
N GLU A 38 -34.44 0.62 -1.86
CA GLU A 38 -33.83 1.89 -1.47
C GLU A 38 -33.45 2.75 -2.70
N SER A 39 -33.64 2.23 -3.93
CA SER A 39 -33.23 2.90 -5.16
C SER A 39 -34.35 3.74 -5.77
N PRO A 40 -34.04 4.66 -6.71
CA PRO A 40 -35.07 5.42 -7.43
C PRO A 40 -36.08 4.52 -8.15
N GLU A 41 -35.64 3.34 -8.62
CA GLU A 41 -36.48 2.37 -9.31
C GLU A 41 -37.57 1.77 -8.41
N ALA A 42 -37.41 1.84 -7.08
CA ALA A 42 -38.44 1.46 -6.12
C ALA A 42 -39.78 2.16 -6.42
N ASN A 43 -39.71 3.44 -6.82
CA ASN A 43 -40.83 4.35 -7.02
C ASN A 43 -41.41 4.34 -8.44
N ILE A 44 -40.89 3.49 -9.35
CA ILE A 44 -41.42 3.40 -10.71
C ILE A 44 -42.85 2.86 -10.66
N VAL A 45 -43.76 3.55 -11.37
CA VAL A 45 -45.16 3.15 -11.49
C VAL A 45 -45.36 2.27 -12.73
N ARG A 46 -46.22 1.26 -12.60
CA ARG A 46 -46.62 0.38 -13.72
C ARG A 46 -47.58 1.11 -14.65
N ASP A 47 -47.37 0.97 -15.96
CA ASP A 47 -48.37 1.41 -16.94
C ASP A 47 -49.46 0.33 -17.09
N LEU A 48 -50.61 0.58 -16.47
CA LEU A 48 -51.74 -0.35 -16.47
C LEU A 48 -52.41 -0.51 -17.85
N ARG A 49 -52.12 0.37 -18.82
CA ARG A 49 -52.75 0.33 -20.16
C ARG A 49 -52.02 -0.58 -21.14
N SER A 50 -50.72 -0.74 -20.97
CA SER A 50 -49.84 -1.35 -21.98
C SER A 50 -48.95 -2.48 -21.46
N GLU A 51 -48.74 -2.56 -20.15
CA GLU A 51 -47.70 -3.41 -19.55
C GLU A 51 -48.30 -4.51 -18.66
N SER A 52 -47.85 -5.75 -18.87
CA SER A 52 -48.17 -6.85 -17.95
C SER A 52 -47.46 -6.69 -16.60
N ALA A 53 -47.86 -7.45 -15.58
CA ALA A 53 -47.17 -7.41 -14.29
C ALA A 53 -45.72 -7.93 -14.41
N GLU A 54 -45.49 -8.92 -15.28
CA GLU A 54 -44.18 -9.52 -15.52
C GLU A 54 -43.25 -8.57 -16.28
N ASP A 55 -43.77 -7.89 -17.31
CA ASP A 55 -43.02 -6.88 -18.07
C ASP A 55 -42.59 -5.74 -17.16
N PHE A 56 -43.48 -5.28 -16.27
CA PHE A 56 -43.19 -4.25 -15.29
C PHE A 56 -42.04 -4.63 -14.35
N GLN A 57 -42.08 -5.84 -13.77
CA GLN A 57 -41.00 -6.30 -12.89
C GLN A 57 -39.69 -6.46 -13.65
N THR A 58 -39.73 -6.99 -14.87
CA THR A 58 -38.57 -7.13 -15.74
C THR A 58 -37.95 -5.77 -16.08
N ARG A 59 -38.77 -4.79 -16.42
CA ARG A 59 -38.34 -3.41 -16.68
C ARG A 59 -37.73 -2.78 -15.43
N LYS A 60 -38.37 -2.90 -14.27
CA LYS A 60 -37.88 -2.34 -13.00
C LYS A 60 -36.51 -2.93 -12.62
N ILE A 61 -36.36 -4.26 -12.66
CA ILE A 61 -35.10 -4.94 -12.33
C ILE A 61 -33.99 -4.60 -13.33
N SER A 62 -34.31 -4.57 -14.62
CA SER A 62 -33.32 -4.28 -15.67
C SER A 62 -32.81 -2.83 -15.60
N LEU A 63 -33.70 -1.86 -15.33
CA LEU A 63 -33.31 -0.47 -15.09
C LEU A 63 -32.40 -0.34 -13.87
N PHE A 64 -32.80 -0.94 -12.74
CA PHE A 64 -32.01 -0.92 -11.51
C PHE A 64 -30.61 -1.46 -11.74
N ARG A 65 -30.49 -2.64 -12.37
CA ARG A 65 -29.18 -3.25 -12.65
C ARG A 65 -28.31 -2.36 -13.53
N ARG A 66 -28.89 -1.74 -14.56
CA ARG A 66 -28.15 -0.89 -15.49
C ARG A 66 -27.64 0.39 -14.80
N HIS A 67 -28.51 1.10 -14.10
CA HIS A 67 -28.13 2.35 -13.44
C HIS A 67 -27.16 2.09 -12.28
N ARG A 68 -27.38 1.04 -11.50
CA ARG A 68 -26.44 0.62 -10.46
C ARG A 68 -25.07 0.28 -11.03
N ALA A 69 -25.00 -0.48 -12.13
CA ALA A 69 -23.72 -0.82 -12.76
C ALA A 69 -22.97 0.42 -13.25
N ALA A 70 -23.68 1.39 -13.84
CA ALA A 70 -23.09 2.67 -14.26
C ALA A 70 -22.56 3.47 -13.06
N ALA A 71 -23.34 3.56 -11.98
CA ALA A 71 -22.93 4.24 -10.75
C ALA A 71 -21.72 3.57 -10.08
N ILE A 72 -21.66 2.23 -10.08
CA ILE A 72 -20.50 1.48 -9.58
C ILE A 72 -19.26 1.83 -10.39
N ASP A 73 -19.31 1.73 -11.73
CA ASP A 73 -18.15 1.98 -12.57
C ASP A 73 -17.66 3.43 -12.44
N GLU A 74 -18.57 4.41 -12.46
CA GLU A 74 -18.25 5.83 -12.26
C GLU A 74 -17.58 6.07 -10.91
N PHE A 75 -18.14 5.50 -9.83
CA PHE A 75 -17.58 5.69 -8.49
C PHE A 75 -16.23 4.98 -8.32
N THR A 76 -16.10 3.76 -8.83
CA THR A 76 -14.83 3.03 -8.84
C THR A 76 -13.74 3.81 -9.56
N ASN A 77 -14.02 4.31 -10.77
CA ASN A 77 -13.06 5.12 -11.53
C ASN A 77 -12.70 6.41 -10.79
N THR A 78 -13.69 7.03 -10.13
CA THR A 78 -13.49 8.24 -9.33
C THR A 78 -12.58 8.00 -8.12
N ILE A 79 -12.79 6.91 -7.37
CA ILE A 79 -11.90 6.53 -6.26
C ILE A 79 -10.50 6.25 -6.79
N MET A 80 -10.38 5.48 -7.88
CA MET A 80 -9.08 5.15 -8.48
C MET A 80 -8.28 6.39 -8.88
N ASN A 81 -8.93 7.43 -9.41
CA ASN A 81 -8.28 8.67 -9.80
C ASN A 81 -7.70 9.48 -8.61
N MET A 82 -8.07 9.15 -7.37
CA MET A 82 -7.47 9.77 -6.18
C MET A 82 -6.11 9.16 -5.83
N TRP A 83 -5.78 7.99 -6.37
CA TRP A 83 -4.46 7.38 -6.21
C TRP A 83 -3.40 8.25 -6.93
N PRO A 84 -2.20 8.52 -6.35
CA PRO A 84 -1.62 7.93 -5.14
C PRO A 84 -1.72 8.79 -3.87
N SER A 85 -2.93 9.10 -3.42
CA SER A 85 -3.14 9.66 -2.07
C SER A 85 -3.08 8.57 -0.99
N ARG A 86 -2.80 8.96 0.25
CA ARG A 86 -2.84 8.06 1.42
C ARG A 86 -4.26 7.65 1.80
N ALA A 87 -5.24 8.52 1.53
CA ALA A 87 -6.65 8.24 1.73
C ALA A 87 -7.45 8.99 0.65
N PRO A 88 -8.54 8.40 0.14
CA PRO A 88 -9.45 9.08 -0.76
C PRO A 88 -10.17 10.20 0.01
N ALA A 89 -9.96 11.45 -0.39
CA ALA A 89 -10.61 12.62 0.21
C ALA A 89 -11.58 13.24 -0.80
N MET A 90 -12.88 13.04 -0.58
CA MET A 90 -13.91 13.57 -1.46
C MET A 90 -14.62 14.75 -0.80
N THR A 91 -14.40 15.97 -1.31
CA THR A 91 -14.90 17.20 -0.67
C THR A 91 -16.16 17.78 -1.29
N ARG A 92 -16.47 17.49 -2.57
CA ARG A 92 -17.73 17.74 -3.27
C ARG A 92 -17.63 17.19 -4.69
N TYR A 93 -18.53 16.30 -5.08
CA TYR A 93 -18.62 15.76 -6.43
C TYR A 93 -20.08 15.76 -6.84
N ASP A 94 -20.42 16.35 -7.99
CA ASP A 94 -21.81 16.43 -8.43
C ASP A 94 -22.36 15.05 -8.82
N GLY A 95 -21.49 14.15 -9.32
CA GLY A 95 -21.82 12.74 -9.53
C GLY A 95 -22.05 11.95 -8.23
N LEU A 96 -21.70 12.52 -7.06
CA LEU A 96 -21.94 11.89 -5.76
C LEU A 96 -23.43 11.73 -5.51
N VAL A 97 -24.26 12.65 -6.03
CA VAL A 97 -25.71 12.58 -5.87
C VAL A 97 -26.26 11.35 -6.58
N ALA A 98 -25.88 11.13 -7.85
CA ALA A 98 -26.31 9.96 -8.60
C ALA A 98 -25.77 8.66 -7.97
N VAL A 99 -24.49 8.62 -7.60
CA VAL A 99 -23.90 7.44 -6.94
C VAL A 99 -24.56 7.16 -5.59
N SER A 100 -24.87 8.19 -4.80
CA SER A 100 -25.50 8.04 -3.47
C SER A 100 -26.90 7.45 -3.51
N GLN A 101 -27.58 7.49 -4.67
CA GLN A 101 -28.86 6.81 -4.87
C GLN A 101 -28.71 5.29 -4.98
N TYR A 102 -27.51 4.80 -5.28
CA TYR A 102 -27.23 3.38 -5.53
C TYR A 102 -26.21 2.78 -4.56
N ALA A 103 -25.41 3.58 -3.86
CA ALA A 103 -24.44 3.11 -2.89
C ALA A 103 -24.17 4.10 -1.76
N ASP A 104 -23.87 3.55 -0.58
CA ASP A 104 -23.36 4.31 0.56
C ASP A 104 -21.91 4.72 0.30
N VAL A 105 -21.76 5.96 -0.15
CA VAL A 105 -20.49 6.59 -0.48
C VAL A 105 -19.56 6.64 0.74
N GLN A 106 -20.08 6.99 1.92
CA GLN A 106 -19.25 7.17 3.11
C GLN A 106 -18.66 5.83 3.55
N LYS A 107 -19.50 4.80 3.59
CA LYS A 107 -19.07 3.43 3.88
C LYS A 107 -18.01 2.95 2.89
N ALA A 108 -18.23 3.17 1.59
CA ALA A 108 -17.26 2.79 0.57
C ALA A 108 -15.91 3.53 0.71
N LEU A 109 -15.92 4.83 1.00
CA LEU A 109 -14.71 5.63 1.20
C LEU A 109 -13.92 5.19 2.44
N ILE A 110 -14.62 4.85 3.53
CA ILE A 110 -13.99 4.32 4.75
C ILE A 110 -13.23 3.02 4.44
N PHE A 111 -13.86 2.08 3.74
CA PHE A 111 -13.19 0.82 3.36
C PHE A 111 -12.07 1.03 2.34
N ALA A 112 -12.26 1.91 1.35
CA ALA A 112 -11.23 2.24 0.36
C ALA A 112 -10.01 2.91 1.02
N SER A 113 -10.22 3.69 2.09
CA SER A 113 -9.13 4.32 2.85
C SER A 113 -8.16 3.29 3.42
N ALA A 114 -8.64 2.15 3.91
CA ALA A 114 -7.78 1.09 4.44
C ALA A 114 -6.85 0.51 3.37
N LEU A 115 -7.36 0.28 2.14
CA LEU A 115 -6.56 -0.16 1.01
C LEU A 115 -5.55 0.90 0.57
N PHE A 116 -5.98 2.16 0.47
CA PHE A 116 -5.12 3.28 0.11
C PHE A 116 -3.97 3.44 1.10
N GLU A 117 -4.22 3.31 2.41
CA GLU A 117 -3.15 3.35 3.40
C GLU A 117 -2.13 2.22 3.22
N SER A 118 -2.60 0.99 2.93
CA SER A 118 -1.73 -0.16 2.68
C SER A 118 -0.86 0.06 1.43
N TRP A 119 -1.50 0.37 0.30
CA TRP A 119 -0.80 0.63 -0.96
C TRP A 119 0.16 1.81 -0.85
N TYR A 120 -0.22 2.89 -0.16
CA TYR A 120 0.60 4.08 -0.01
C TYR A 120 1.84 3.79 0.83
N GLY A 121 1.67 3.07 1.95
CA GLY A 121 2.79 2.60 2.76
C GLY A 121 3.77 1.74 1.96
N ASN A 122 3.24 0.82 1.14
CA ASN A 122 4.06 -0.04 0.28
C ASN A 122 4.75 0.75 -0.85
N LYS A 123 4.09 1.78 -1.41
CA LYS A 123 4.69 2.69 -2.40
C LYS A 123 5.88 3.44 -1.81
N CYS A 124 5.70 4.06 -0.64
CA CYS A 124 6.80 4.76 0.05
C CYS A 124 7.95 3.82 0.41
N PHE A 125 7.64 2.60 0.83
CA PHE A 125 8.68 1.60 1.12
C PHE A 125 9.46 1.20 -0.14
N PHE A 126 8.77 0.98 -1.26
CA PHE A 126 9.42 0.66 -2.53
C PHE A 126 10.28 1.83 -3.06
N GLU A 127 9.79 3.06 -2.94
CA GLU A 127 10.55 4.28 -3.29
C GLU A 127 11.83 4.39 -2.46
N TYR A 128 11.77 4.11 -1.16
CA TYR A 128 12.94 4.09 -0.27
C TYR A 128 13.97 3.02 -0.67
N LEU A 129 13.54 1.80 -0.96
CA LEU A 129 14.45 0.75 -1.43
C LEU A 129 15.13 1.14 -2.76
N THR A 130 14.38 1.78 -3.66
CA THR A 130 14.90 2.28 -4.94
C THR A 130 15.94 3.38 -4.73
N GLU A 131 15.75 4.26 -3.74
CA GLU A 131 16.72 5.30 -3.39
C GLU A 131 18.03 4.70 -2.85
N ILE A 132 17.94 3.68 -1.98
CA ILE A 132 19.11 2.94 -1.49
C ILE A 132 19.87 2.31 -2.66
N GLU A 133 19.18 1.59 -3.54
CA GLU A 133 19.79 0.94 -4.70
C GLU A 133 20.51 1.96 -5.59
N THR A 134 19.87 3.09 -5.87
CA THR A 134 20.44 4.17 -6.67
C THR A 134 21.70 4.77 -6.03
N MET A 135 21.68 5.00 -4.72
CA MET A 135 22.85 5.50 -3.97
C MET A 135 24.01 4.50 -4.02
N LEU A 136 23.73 3.21 -3.80
CA LEU A 136 24.74 2.14 -3.89
C LEU A 136 25.33 2.01 -5.30
N GLY A 137 24.50 2.15 -6.34
CA GLY A 137 24.94 2.20 -7.73
C GLY A 137 25.92 3.34 -8.00
N ARG A 138 25.58 4.56 -7.57
CA ARG A 138 26.46 5.74 -7.71
C ARG A 138 27.78 5.58 -6.96
N LEU A 139 27.76 4.98 -5.77
CA LEU A 139 28.98 4.67 -5.01
C LEU A 139 29.88 3.70 -5.78
N LYS A 140 29.31 2.68 -6.41
CA LYS A 140 30.07 1.72 -7.22
C LYS A 140 30.68 2.37 -8.47
N GLU A 141 29.95 3.24 -9.15
CA GLU A 141 30.43 3.98 -10.31
C GLU A 141 31.57 4.93 -9.95
N THR A 142 31.42 5.69 -8.86
CA THR A 142 32.46 6.59 -8.36
C THR A 142 33.71 5.85 -7.90
N GLN A 143 33.57 4.69 -7.23
CA GLN A 143 34.69 3.81 -6.91
C GLN A 143 35.44 3.34 -8.17
N THR A 144 34.70 2.92 -9.20
CA THR A 144 35.27 2.47 -10.48
C THR A 144 36.03 3.59 -11.18
N LEU A 145 35.47 4.81 -11.21
CA LEU A 145 36.12 5.99 -11.81
C LEU A 145 37.38 6.43 -11.07
N LEU A 146 37.39 6.31 -9.75
CA LEU A 146 38.52 6.69 -8.90
C LEU A 146 39.57 5.58 -8.76
N GLY A 147 39.37 4.41 -9.36
CA GLY A 147 40.25 3.25 -9.21
C GLY A 147 40.33 2.71 -7.77
N MET A 148 39.35 3.06 -6.92
CA MET A 148 39.28 2.63 -5.53
C MET A 148 38.64 1.25 -5.46
N THR A 149 39.27 0.32 -4.75
CA THR A 149 38.66 -0.99 -4.49
C THR A 149 37.92 -0.94 -3.16
N CYS A 150 36.88 -1.76 -2.97
CA CYS A 150 36.16 -1.87 -1.68
C CYS A 150 37.07 -2.22 -0.48
N GLN A 151 38.35 -2.51 -0.68
CA GLN A 151 39.33 -2.74 0.39
C GLN A 151 39.73 -1.45 1.12
N ASP A 152 39.52 -0.27 0.52
CA ASP A 152 40.06 1.00 1.04
C ASP A 152 39.08 1.77 1.96
N ILE A 153 37.86 1.27 2.16
CA ILE A 153 36.81 1.91 2.98
C ILE A 153 36.35 1.02 4.15
N GLY A 154 37.19 0.07 4.57
CA GLY A 154 37.06 -0.50 5.91
C GLY A 154 37.65 0.48 6.93
N PRO A 155 37.18 0.50 8.20
CA PRO A 155 37.97 1.15 9.25
C PRO A 155 39.39 0.58 9.19
N THR A 156 40.40 1.42 9.39
CA THR A 156 41.83 1.06 9.46
C THR A 156 42.17 0.10 10.61
N GLY A 157 41.17 -0.56 11.20
CA GLY A 157 41.29 -1.74 12.03
C GLY A 157 40.62 -2.92 11.31
N SER A 158 41.41 -3.97 11.07
CA SER A 158 41.04 -5.24 10.44
C SER A 158 39.62 -5.74 10.76
N TRP A 159 38.62 -5.30 10.01
CA TRP A 159 37.30 -5.93 10.06
C TRP A 159 37.39 -7.21 9.23
N GLN A 160 37.62 -8.34 9.89
CA GLN A 160 37.64 -9.67 9.27
C GLN A 160 36.33 -10.38 9.61
N PRO A 161 35.31 -10.39 8.73
CA PRO A 161 34.00 -10.99 9.00
C PRO A 161 34.10 -12.48 9.35
N TRP A 162 35.13 -13.16 8.82
CA TRP A 162 35.42 -14.58 8.99
C TRP A 162 36.17 -14.92 10.30
N ARG A 163 36.61 -13.93 11.08
CA ARG A 163 37.21 -14.15 12.42
C ARG A 163 36.21 -14.07 13.56
N VAL A 164 34.93 -13.83 13.27
CA VAL A 164 33.89 -14.20 14.23
C VAL A 164 34.01 -15.71 14.40
N LYS A 165 34.31 -16.17 15.62
CA LYS A 165 34.15 -17.59 15.95
C LYS A 165 32.67 -17.90 15.71
N HIS A 166 32.34 -18.39 14.53
CA HIS A 166 31.05 -18.99 14.28
C HIS A 166 30.93 -20.08 15.36
N ALA A 167 30.10 -19.84 16.37
CA ALA A 167 29.55 -20.96 17.12
C ALA A 167 29.02 -21.89 16.03
N GLN A 168 29.56 -23.12 16.00
CA GLN A 168 29.34 -24.05 14.90
C GLN A 168 27.85 -24.02 14.51
N PRO A 169 27.52 -23.99 13.21
CA PRO A 169 26.13 -23.98 12.80
C PRO A 169 25.50 -25.22 13.38
N ILE A 170 24.66 -25.05 14.41
CA ILE A 170 23.83 -26.12 14.91
C ILE A 170 22.89 -26.38 13.74
N LEU A 171 23.18 -27.42 12.97
CA LEU A 171 22.37 -27.89 11.86
C LEU A 171 21.06 -28.43 12.45
N ARG A 172 20.17 -27.54 12.87
CA ARG A 172 18.78 -27.89 13.12
C ARG A 172 18.11 -27.93 11.76
N ARG A 173 17.85 -29.15 11.27
CA ARG A 173 16.86 -29.38 10.22
C ARG A 173 15.50 -28.91 10.77
N GLY A 174 15.13 -27.68 10.46
CA GLY A 174 13.87 -27.07 10.88
C GLY A 174 13.75 -25.68 10.24
N LEU A 175 12.52 -25.30 9.89
CA LEU A 175 12.21 -23.98 9.32
C LEU A 175 12.70 -22.88 10.26
N ILE A 176 13.42 -21.90 9.72
CA ILE A 176 13.88 -20.72 10.45
C ILE A 176 12.67 -19.80 10.64
N SER A 177 12.31 -19.50 11.89
CA SER A 177 11.29 -18.49 12.17
C SER A 177 11.88 -17.09 12.00
N ILE A 178 11.06 -16.12 11.59
CA ILE A 178 11.46 -14.70 11.56
C ILE A 178 11.96 -14.24 12.94
N ASP A 179 11.38 -14.77 14.01
CA ASP A 179 11.80 -14.46 15.38
C ASP A 179 13.23 -14.93 15.67
N ASP A 180 13.72 -16.01 15.04
CA ASP A 180 15.09 -16.50 15.23
C ASP A 180 16.14 -15.55 14.59
N ILE A 181 15.73 -14.79 13.57
CA ILE A 181 16.58 -13.81 12.89
C ILE A 181 16.74 -12.54 13.73
N PHE A 182 15.68 -12.11 14.41
CA PHE A 182 15.70 -10.90 15.25
C PHE A 182 16.08 -11.16 16.71
N ALA A 183 15.99 -12.42 17.17
CA ALA A 183 16.47 -12.83 18.49
C ALA A 183 18.00 -12.96 18.58
N SER A 184 18.73 -12.89 17.45
CA SER A 184 20.17 -12.74 17.49
C SER A 184 20.50 -11.35 18.02
N LEU A 185 20.78 -11.28 19.33
CA LEU A 185 21.28 -10.10 20.02
C LEU A 185 22.29 -9.37 19.13
N ALA A 186 22.01 -8.09 18.82
CA ALA A 186 22.95 -7.23 18.13
C ALA A 186 24.31 -7.31 18.84
N PRO A 187 25.42 -7.56 18.13
CA PRO A 187 26.72 -7.68 18.76
C PRO A 187 27.16 -6.30 19.26
N PHE A 188 26.91 -6.08 20.54
CA PHE A 188 27.55 -5.16 21.49
C PHE A 188 27.53 -3.66 21.17
N HIS A 189 27.00 -2.92 22.15
CA HIS A 189 27.27 -1.50 22.39
C HIS A 189 28.79 -1.27 22.44
N VAL A 190 29.33 -0.47 21.52
CA VAL A 190 30.70 0.04 21.66
C VAL A 190 30.66 1.12 22.75
N PRO A 191 31.42 1.00 23.86
CA PRO A 191 31.57 2.12 24.77
C PRO A 191 32.41 3.18 24.06
N PHE A 192 31.85 4.37 23.85
CA PHE A 192 32.66 5.54 23.52
C PHE A 192 33.58 5.80 24.73
N SER A 193 34.85 5.43 24.64
CA SER A 193 35.84 5.98 25.55
C SER A 193 36.08 7.43 25.11
N GLY A 194 35.53 8.37 25.85
CA GLY A 194 36.02 9.75 25.81
C GLY A 194 37.50 9.71 26.16
N THR A 195 38.36 10.02 25.20
CA THR A 195 39.72 10.43 25.53
C THR A 195 39.61 11.78 26.21
N ASP A 196 39.78 11.75 27.53
CA ASP A 196 40.12 12.92 28.34
C ASP A 196 41.31 13.62 27.67
N LEU A 197 41.05 14.85 27.20
CA LEU A 197 42.07 15.85 26.99
C LEU A 197 42.65 16.17 28.38
N THR A 198 43.81 15.59 28.67
CA THR A 198 44.71 16.10 29.71
C THR A 198 45.94 16.71 29.04
N ASP A 199 46.32 17.86 29.58
CA ASP A 199 47.25 18.88 29.10
C ASP A 199 48.61 18.37 28.59
N PHE A 200 49.12 19.04 27.54
CA PHE A 200 50.30 19.94 27.57
C PHE A 200 50.33 20.86 26.36
#